data_AF-A0A5C3KQ74-F1
#
_entry.id   AF-A0A5C3KQ74-F1
#
_cell.length_a   1.000
_cell.length_b   1.000
_cell.length_c   1.000
_cell.angle_alpha   90.00
_cell.angle_beta   90.00
_cell.angle_gamma   90.00
#
_symmetry.space_group_name_H-M   'P 1'
#
loop_
_entity.id
_entity.type
_entity.pdbx_description
1 polymer ?
#
loop_
_entity_poly.entity_id
_entity_poly.type
_entity_poly.pdbx_seq_one_letter_code
_entity_poly.pdbx_strand_id
1 'polypeptide(L)'
;MSSERQIYDRDTAVTYFPAGGWLDQGVRVPVHNEISRTGAFAIVQFEGTGIRVMGTIAAFAINSTSPTSTYILDDDITTYTPFRGRQNQTDIRRRITFYEISDLPHGQHNLTITDV
;
A
#
# COMPACT_ATOMS: atom_id res chain seq x y z
N MET A 1 -26.61 -3.80 -0.47
CA MET A 1 -25.72 -3.93 0.71
C MET A 1 -24.31 -3.93 0.18
N SER A 2 -23.47 -2.97 0.59
CA SER A 2 -22.03 -3.01 0.27
C SER A 2 -21.36 -4.00 1.21
N SER A 3 -20.54 -4.92 0.68
CA SER A 3 -19.75 -5.87 1.46
C SER A 3 -18.29 -5.46 1.33
N GLU A 4 -17.61 -5.25 2.45
CA GLU A 4 -16.18 -4.91 2.47
C GLU A 4 -15.37 -6.17 2.80
N ARG A 5 -14.35 -6.45 1.98
CA ARG A 5 -13.33 -7.47 2.28
C ARG A 5 -12.05 -6.78 2.72
N GLN A 6 -11.55 -7.13 3.90
CA GLN A 6 -10.23 -6.69 4.34
C GLN A 6 -9.16 -7.61 3.76
N ILE A 7 -8.25 -7.03 2.96
CA ILE A 7 -7.07 -7.70 2.43
C ILE A 7 -5.87 -7.25 3.26
N TYR A 8 -5.22 -8.19 3.94
CA TYR A 8 -3.99 -7.94 4.67
C TYR A 8 -2.78 -8.17 3.77
N ASP A 9 -1.63 -7.62 4.16
CA ASP A 9 -0.33 -7.75 3.50
C ASP A 9 0.04 -9.21 3.17
N ARG A 10 -0.33 -10.16 4.04
CA ARG A 10 -0.07 -11.60 3.84
C ARG A 10 -1.22 -12.38 3.22
N ASP A 11 -2.28 -11.72 2.76
CA ASP A 11 -3.34 -12.40 2.02
C ASP A 11 -2.77 -12.97 0.72
N THR A 12 -3.25 -14.15 0.30
CA THR A 12 -2.95 -14.74 -1.01
C THR A 12 -3.27 -13.81 -2.20
N ALA A 13 -4.11 -12.80 -1.99
CA ALA A 13 -4.40 -11.75 -2.94
C ALA A 13 -3.26 -10.74 -3.14
N VAL A 14 -2.21 -10.77 -2.31
CA VAL A 14 -1.07 -9.86 -2.38
C VAL A 14 0.18 -10.62 -2.84
N THR A 15 0.82 -10.12 -3.91
CA THR A 15 2.08 -10.68 -4.42
C THR A 15 3.16 -9.62 -4.42
N TYR A 16 4.33 -9.94 -3.87
CA TYR A 16 5.44 -9.01 -3.71
C TYR A 16 6.60 -9.26 -4.68
N PHE A 17 7.19 -8.19 -5.18
CA PHE A 17 8.33 -8.22 -6.10
C PHE A 17 9.37 -7.12 -5.81
N PRO A 18 10.66 -7.38 -6.09
CA PRO A 18 11.24 -8.72 -6.25
C PRO A 18 11.18 -9.49 -4.92
N ALA A 19 11.43 -10.80 -4.94
CA ALA A 19 11.57 -11.57 -3.71
C ALA A 19 12.63 -10.94 -2.78
N GLY A 20 12.27 -10.67 -1.52
CA GLY A 20 13.13 -9.95 -0.57
C GLY A 20 13.22 -8.44 -0.77
N GLY A 21 12.43 -7.87 -1.70
CA GLY A 21 12.26 -6.42 -1.86
C GLY A 21 11.47 -5.77 -0.72
N TRP A 22 10.64 -6.57 -0.06
CA TRP A 22 9.86 -6.21 1.12
C TRP A 22 10.38 -7.01 2.32
N LEU A 23 10.81 -6.31 3.37
CA LEU A 23 11.36 -6.91 4.58
C LEU A 23 10.35 -6.83 5.72
N ASP A 24 9.99 -8.00 6.24
CA ASP A 24 9.20 -8.11 7.46
C ASP A 24 10.03 -7.67 8.67
N GLN A 25 9.61 -6.58 9.33
CA GLN A 25 10.26 -6.12 10.57
C GLN A 25 9.73 -6.78 11.84
N GLY A 26 8.84 -7.78 11.74
CA GLY A 26 8.54 -8.69 12.84
C GLY A 26 8.01 -8.04 14.12
N VAL A 27 7.26 -6.93 14.02
CA VAL A 27 6.73 -6.28 15.22
C VAL A 27 5.44 -6.98 15.67
N ARG A 28 5.47 -7.53 16.89
CA ARG A 28 4.33 -8.12 17.62
C ARG A 28 3.28 -7.07 18.03
N VAL A 29 2.55 -6.47 17.09
CA VAL A 29 1.31 -5.67 17.29
C VAL A 29 0.51 -5.82 15.96
N PRO A 30 -0.83 -5.66 15.84
CA PRO A 30 -1.59 -6.16 14.67
C PRO A 30 -1.45 -5.26 13.41
N VAL A 31 -0.26 -4.72 13.19
CA VAL A 31 0.12 -3.87 12.07
C VAL A 31 1.52 -4.32 11.68
N HIS A 32 1.63 -5.17 10.66
CA HIS A 32 2.91 -5.57 10.10
C HIS A 32 3.51 -4.37 9.36
N ASN A 33 4.79 -4.12 9.62
CA ASN A 33 5.55 -3.07 8.96
C ASN A 33 6.50 -3.78 7.99
N GLU A 34 6.21 -3.67 6.69
CA GLU A 34 7.18 -4.05 5.68
C GLU A 34 7.99 -2.80 5.29
N ILE A 35 9.31 -2.93 5.30
CA ILE A 35 10.18 -1.94 4.68
C ILE A 35 10.47 -2.40 3.26
N SER A 36 10.02 -1.62 2.30
CA SER A 36 10.34 -1.79 0.90
C SER A 36 11.70 -1.16 0.57
N ARG A 37 12.35 -1.71 -0.45
CA ARG A 37 13.44 -1.02 -1.16
C ARG A 37 12.81 -0.20 -2.29
N THR A 38 13.39 0.95 -2.62
CA THR A 38 13.01 1.73 -3.81
C THR A 38 12.91 0.82 -5.05
N GLY A 39 11.78 0.89 -5.74
CA GLY A 39 11.46 0.06 -6.90
C GLY A 39 10.85 -1.31 -6.58
N ALA A 40 10.72 -1.68 -5.30
CA ALA A 40 9.91 -2.83 -4.91
C ALA A 40 8.44 -2.51 -5.12
N PHE A 41 7.68 -3.50 -5.58
CA PHE A 41 6.26 -3.35 -5.83
C PHE A 41 5.45 -4.54 -5.29
N ALA A 42 4.18 -4.29 -5.04
CA ALA A 42 3.19 -5.29 -4.67
C ALA A 42 2.02 -5.23 -5.64
N ILE A 43 1.47 -6.38 -5.99
CA ILE A 43 0.24 -6.50 -6.78
C ILE A 43 -0.85 -7.00 -5.84
N VAL A 44 -1.94 -6.25 -5.74
CA VAL A 44 -3.12 -6.61 -4.96
C VAL A 44 -4.26 -6.95 -5.92
N GLN A 45 -4.73 -8.20 -5.86
CA GLN A 45 -5.86 -8.68 -6.64
C GLN A 45 -7.15 -8.54 -5.83
N PHE A 46 -8.18 -7.92 -6.39
CA PHE A 46 -9.46 -7.78 -5.71
C PHE A 46 -10.63 -7.88 -6.69
N GLU A 47 -11.80 -8.25 -6.17
CA GLU A 47 -13.06 -8.22 -6.92
C GLU A 47 -13.99 -7.22 -6.25
N GLY A 48 -14.51 -6.26 -7.02
CA GLY A 48 -15.41 -5.24 -6.49
C GLY A 48 -15.52 -4.02 -7.39
N THR A 49 -15.97 -2.91 -6.81
CA THR A 49 -16.13 -1.62 -7.49
C THR A 49 -15.17 -0.56 -6.95
N GLY A 50 -14.24 -0.93 -6.08
CA GLY A 50 -13.34 0.00 -5.43
C GLY A 50 -12.38 -0.66 -4.46
N ILE A 51 -11.35 0.09 -4.09
CA ILE A 51 -10.32 -0.32 -3.13
C ILE A 51 -9.82 0.91 -2.35
N ARG A 52 -9.54 0.71 -1.07
CA ARG A 52 -8.87 1.69 -0.21
C ARG A 52 -7.61 1.08 0.38
N VAL A 53 -6.46 1.68 0.09
CA VAL A 53 -5.17 1.28 0.66
C VAL A 53 -4.92 2.11 1.91
N MET A 54 -4.74 1.43 3.04
CA MET A 54 -4.44 2.07 4.32
C MET A 54 -3.14 1.53 4.89
N GLY A 55 -2.37 2.40 5.51
CA GLY A 55 -1.11 2.00 6.12
C GLY A 55 -0.72 2.84 7.33
N THR A 56 0.52 2.61 7.75
CA THR A 56 1.16 3.33 8.84
C THR A 56 2.36 4.09 8.31
N ILE A 57 2.46 5.36 8.67
CA ILE A 57 3.63 6.19 8.41
C ILE A 57 4.45 6.24 9.70
N ALA A 58 5.66 5.71 9.65
CA ALA A 58 6.59 5.74 10.78
C ALA A 58 7.04 7.18 11.10
N ALA A 59 7.40 7.40 12.37
CA ALA A 59 7.97 8.67 12.79
C ALA A 59 9.31 8.94 12.06
N PHE A 60 9.61 10.22 11.84
CA PHE A 60 10.82 10.67 11.16
C PHE A 60 12.05 10.46 12.05
N ALA A 61 13.05 9.71 11.55
CA ALA A 61 14.38 9.66 12.14
C ALA A 61 15.27 10.73 11.47
N ILE A 62 16.28 11.25 12.18
CA ILE A 62 17.23 12.21 11.59
C ILE A 62 17.82 11.58 10.32
N ASN A 63 17.63 12.24 9.17
CA ASN A 63 18.00 11.80 7.81
C ASN A 63 17.08 10.76 7.12
N SER A 64 15.85 10.53 7.59
CA SER A 64 14.88 9.71 6.83
C SER A 64 14.22 10.52 5.71
N THR A 65 14.06 9.95 4.53
CA THR A 65 13.19 10.51 3.49
C THR A 65 11.73 10.18 3.81
N SER A 66 10.84 11.12 3.46
CA SER A 66 9.40 10.86 3.54
C SER A 66 9.04 9.69 2.62
N PRO A 67 8.27 8.69 3.09
CA PRO A 67 7.93 7.53 2.28
C PRO A 67 7.05 7.97 1.11
N THR A 68 7.36 7.43 -0.06
CA THR A 68 6.68 7.73 -1.32
C THR A 68 6.24 6.45 -1.98
N SER A 69 5.02 6.42 -2.48
CA SER A 69 4.48 5.27 -3.19
C SER A 69 3.67 5.72 -4.40
N THR A 70 3.46 4.82 -5.34
CA THR A 70 2.63 5.04 -6.51
C THR A 70 1.67 3.89 -6.72
N TYR A 71 0.53 4.19 -7.33
CA TYR A 71 -0.59 3.29 -7.53
C TYR A 71 -0.99 3.29 -9.00
N ILE A 72 -1.08 2.12 -9.60
CA ILE A 72 -1.56 1.90 -10.98
C ILE A 72 -2.59 0.78 -10.93
N LEU A 73 -3.78 1.02 -11.47
CA LEU A 73 -4.87 0.07 -11.56
C LEU A 73 -4.89 -0.58 -12.94
N ASP A 74 -5.05 -1.91 -12.99
CA ASP A 74 -5.23 -2.72 -14.20
C ASP A 74 -4.17 -2.46 -15.29
N ASP A 75 -2.94 -2.17 -14.86
CA ASP A 75 -1.81 -1.77 -15.72
C ASP A 75 -2.08 -0.54 -16.62
N ASP A 76 -3.11 0.23 -16.31
CA ASP A 76 -3.47 1.47 -17.00
C ASP A 76 -2.68 2.65 -16.42
N ILE A 77 -1.65 3.08 -17.14
CA ILE A 77 -0.80 4.21 -16.75
C ILE A 77 -1.58 5.53 -16.53
N THR A 78 -2.77 5.68 -17.10
CA THR A 78 -3.60 6.87 -16.89
C THR A 78 -4.15 6.94 -15.46
N THR A 79 -4.16 5.83 -14.74
CA THR A 79 -4.57 5.73 -13.33
C THR A 79 -3.45 6.03 -12.34
N TYR A 80 -2.24 6.37 -12.84
CA TYR A 80 -1.07 6.66 -12.02
C TYR A 80 -1.38 7.71 -10.95
N THR A 81 -1.26 7.30 -9.69
CA THR A 81 -1.54 8.15 -8.54
C THR A 81 -0.36 8.13 -7.58
N PRO A 82 0.35 9.24 -7.35
CA PRO A 82 1.44 9.30 -6.39
C PRO A 82 0.92 9.61 -4.98
N PHE A 83 1.57 9.03 -3.98
CA PHE A 83 1.39 9.34 -2.57
C PHE A 83 2.73 9.75 -1.96
N ARG A 84 2.70 10.77 -1.10
CA ARG A 84 3.84 11.17 -0.27
C ARG A 84 3.40 11.27 1.17
N GLY A 85 3.93 10.38 2.00
CA GLY A 85 3.65 10.36 3.42
C GLY A 85 4.21 11.60 4.12
N ARG A 86 3.41 12.24 4.97
CA ARG A 86 3.90 13.29 5.87
C ARG A 86 4.28 12.66 7.20
N GLN A 87 5.58 12.60 7.48
CA GLN A 87 6.12 12.11 8.74
C GLN A 87 6.17 13.22 9.80
N ASN A 88 6.01 12.83 11.06
CA ASN A 88 6.25 13.68 12.21
C ASN A 88 7.44 13.11 13.00
N GLN A 89 8.22 13.97 13.66
CA GLN A 89 9.43 13.56 14.38
C GLN A 89 9.17 12.59 15.53
N THR A 90 8.00 12.68 16.16
CA THR A 90 7.67 11.92 17.38
C THR A 90 6.46 11.01 17.23
N ASP A 91 5.72 11.10 16.11
CA ASP A 91 4.39 10.51 16.00
C ASP A 91 4.29 9.51 14.85
N ILE A 92 3.83 8.29 15.19
CA ILE A 92 3.54 7.21 14.25
C ILE A 92 2.08 7.36 13.81
N ARG A 93 1.88 7.69 12.54
CA ARG A 93 0.54 7.94 11.99
C ARG A 93 -0.04 6.65 11.43
N ARG A 94 -1.04 6.09 12.11
CA ARG A 94 -1.71 4.82 11.73
C ARG A 94 -3.00 5.09 10.96
N ARG A 95 -3.45 4.08 10.21
CA ARG A 95 -4.72 4.10 9.46
C ARG A 95 -4.82 5.28 8.49
N ILE A 96 -3.70 5.63 7.87
CA ILE A 96 -3.65 6.69 6.87
C ILE A 96 -4.04 6.08 5.53
N THR A 97 -5.02 6.67 4.86
CA THR A 97 -5.36 6.32 3.48
C THR A 97 -4.26 6.82 2.56
N PHE A 98 -3.62 5.89 1.85
CA PHE A 98 -2.60 6.20 0.85
C PHE A 98 -3.20 6.35 -0.55
N TYR A 99 -4.22 5.54 -0.84
CA TYR A 99 -4.94 5.50 -2.11
C TYR A 99 -6.38 5.07 -1.90
N GLU A 100 -7.30 5.58 -2.71
CA GLU A 100 -8.70 5.18 -2.72
C GLU A 100 -9.32 5.41 -4.10
N ILE A 101 -10.10 4.42 -4.55
CA ILE A 101 -10.96 4.51 -5.74
C ILE A 101 -12.26 3.75 -5.44
N SER A 102 -13.40 4.26 -5.89
CA SER A 102 -14.73 3.74 -5.50
C SER A 102 -15.73 3.62 -6.65
N ASP A 103 -15.33 3.98 -7.86
CA ASP A 103 -16.15 4.08 -9.06
C ASP A 103 -15.68 3.13 -10.19
N LEU A 104 -15.20 1.94 -9.82
CA LEU A 104 -14.82 0.92 -10.79
C LEU A 104 -16.04 0.12 -11.28
N PRO A 105 -16.04 -0.32 -12.55
CA PRO A 105 -16.95 -1.36 -12.99
C PRO A 105 -16.82 -2.59 -12.10
N HIS A 106 -17.93 -3.25 -11.75
CA HIS A 106 -17.84 -4.47 -10.96
C HIS A 106 -17.05 -5.55 -11.71
N GLY A 107 -15.92 -5.98 -11.16
CA GLY A 107 -15.10 -7.00 -11.78
C GLY A 107 -13.86 -7.34 -10.96
N GLN A 108 -12.98 -8.13 -11.57
CA GLN A 108 -11.64 -8.37 -11.04
C GLN A 108 -10.70 -7.25 -11.46
N HIS A 109 -9.88 -6.81 -10.52
CA HIS A 109 -8.94 -5.72 -10.69
C HIS A 109 -7.59 -6.06 -10.05
N ASN A 110 -6.53 -5.47 -10.60
CA ASN A 110 -5.18 -5.53 -10.09
C ASN A 110 -4.70 -4.13 -9.73
N LEU A 111 -4.31 -3.93 -8.47
CA LEU A 111 -3.65 -2.70 -8.03
C LEU A 111 -2.15 -2.96 -7.88
N THR A 112 -1.35 -2.30 -8.70
CA THR A 112 0.11 -2.28 -8.59
C THR A 112 0.53 -1.11 -7.71
N ILE A 113 1.20 -1.42 -6.60
CA ILE A 113 1.73 -0.46 -5.62
C ILE A 113 3.24 -0.48 -5.72
N THR A 114 3.88 0.64 -6.02
CA THR A 114 5.35 0.72 -6.14
C THR A 114 5.92 1.68 -5.11
N ASP A 115 6.94 1.26 -4.38
CA ASP A 115 7.75 2.13 -3.53
C ASP A 115 8.74 2.93 -4.39
N VAL A 116 8.81 4.24 -4.16
CA VAL A 116 9.60 5.19 -4.97
C VAL A 116 10.61 5.92 -4.11
#